data_AF-A0A9P6TZH2-F1
#
_entry.id   AF-A0A9P6TZH2-F1
#
_cell.length_a   1.000
_cell.length_b   1.000
_cell.length_c   1.000
_cell.angle_alpha   90.00
_cell.angle_beta   90.00
_cell.angle_gamma   90.00
#
_symmetry.space_group_name_H-M   'P 1'
#
loop_
_entity.id
_entity.type
_entity.pdbx_description
1 polymer ?
#
loop_
_entity_poly.entity_id
_entity_poly.type
_entity_poly.pdbx_seq_one_letter_code
_entity_poly.pdbx_strand_id
1 'polypeptide(L)' 'MAIFPKPNTYYQKGFQRSPALERATAPFRVRNAVTGAALTLFCASVYAYSIMAVKQDDFSDIKLPSQEKKDK' A
#
# COMPACT_ATOMS: atom_id res chain seq x y z
N MET A 1 -25.43 -6.10 -37.91
CA MET A 1 -26.42 -5.70 -36.88
C MET A 1 -26.98 -6.97 -36.27
N ALA A 2 -26.83 -7.19 -34.96
CA ALA A 2 -27.32 -8.42 -34.34
C ALA A 2 -28.86 -8.41 -34.27
N ILE A 3 -29.50 -9.48 -34.73
CA ILE A 3 -30.95 -9.62 -34.97
C ILE A 3 -31.74 -9.88 -33.67
N PHE A 4 -31.07 -10.23 -32.56
CA PHE A 4 -31.72 -10.55 -31.29
C PHE A 4 -31.32 -9.57 -30.18
N PRO A 5 -32.28 -9.04 -29.39
CA PRO A 5 -31.95 -8.20 -28.24
C PRO A 5 -31.12 -9.00 -27.23
N LYS A 6 -30.05 -8.40 -26.69
CA LYS A 6 -29.30 -9.01 -25.59
C LYS A 6 -30.27 -9.26 -24.42
N PRO A 7 -30.30 -10.46 -23.82
CA PRO A 7 -31.17 -10.72 -22.68
C PRO A 7 -30.82 -9.74 -21.56
N ASN A 8 -31.84 -9.02 -21.07
CA ASN A 8 -31.70 -8.01 -20.03
C ASN A 8 -31.58 -8.75 -18.68
N THR A 9 -30.39 -9.32 -18.41
CA THR A 9 -30.13 -10.07 -17.19
C THR A 9 -29.84 -9.10 -16.04
N TYR A 10 -30.59 -9.23 -14.94
CA TYR A 10 -30.40 -8.45 -13.70
C TYR A 10 -29.04 -8.67 -13.02
N TYR A 11 -28.38 -9.78 -13.33
CA TYR A 11 -27.04 -10.11 -12.84
C TYR A 11 -25.97 -9.62 -13.80
N GLN A 12 -25.12 -8.71 -13.32
CA GLN A 12 -23.95 -8.29 -14.07
C GLN A 12 -22.87 -9.39 -13.99
N LYS A 13 -22.34 -9.81 -15.14
CA LYS A 13 -21.26 -10.81 -15.18
C LYS A 13 -19.98 -10.23 -14.58
N GLY A 14 -19.32 -10.98 -13.69
CA GLY A 14 -18.02 -10.65 -13.11
C GLY A 14 -18.10 -9.93 -11.75
N PHE A 15 -16.99 -9.36 -11.30
CA PHE A 15 -16.86 -8.62 -10.03
C PHE A 15 -17.41 -7.18 -10.09
N GLN A 16 -18.39 -6.94 -10.96
CA GLN A 16 -18.96 -5.62 -11.17
C GLN A 16 -20.03 -5.34 -10.11
N ARG A 17 -19.99 -4.16 -9.49
CA ARG A 17 -21.06 -3.74 -8.58
C ARG A 17 -22.31 -3.38 -9.36
N SER A 18 -23.48 -3.71 -8.81
CA SER A 18 -24.75 -3.30 -9.41
C SER A 18 -24.95 -1.79 -9.30
N PRO A 19 -25.67 -1.14 -10.23
CA PRO A 19 -25.93 0.30 -10.18
C PRO A 19 -26.66 0.77 -8.91
N ALA A 20 -27.42 -0.12 -8.26
CA ALA A 20 -28.07 0.15 -6.98
C ALA A 20 -27.05 0.17 -5.83
N LEU A 21 -26.10 -0.77 -5.83
CA LEU A 21 -25.08 -0.88 -4.79
C LEU A 21 -24.06 0.27 -4.85
N GLU A 22 -23.71 0.74 -6.03
CA GLU A 22 -22.80 1.89 -6.19
C GLU A 22 -23.38 3.20 -5.64
N ARG A 23 -24.68 3.40 -5.76
CA ARG A 23 -25.39 4.55 -5.19
C ARG A 23 -25.48 4.45 -3.67
N ALA A 24 -25.83 3.26 -3.15
CA ALA A 24 -25.88 3.02 -1.71
C ALA A 24 -24.53 3.24 -1.02
N THR A 25 -23.43 2.95 -1.70
CA THR A 25 -22.06 3.07 -1.15
C THR A 25 -21.36 4.38 -1.54
N ALA A 26 -21.94 5.20 -2.42
CA ALA A 26 -21.40 6.49 -2.84
C ALA A 26 -20.93 7.40 -1.68
N PRO A 27 -21.70 7.62 -0.60
CA PRO A 27 -21.29 8.55 0.46
C PRO A 27 -20.09 8.05 1.28
N PHE A 28 -19.83 6.74 1.31
CA PHE A 28 -18.74 6.17 2.11
C PHE A 28 -17.44 6.00 1.32
N ARG A 29 -17.47 6.11 -0.02
CA ARG A 29 -16.28 5.92 -0.85
C ARG A 29 -15.14 6.87 -0.47
N VAL A 30 -15.44 8.15 -0.33
CA VAL A 30 -14.43 9.17 0.00
C VAL A 30 -13.93 8.99 1.43
N ARG A 31 -14.84 8.82 2.39
CA ARG A 31 -14.49 8.66 3.81
C ARG A 31 -13.61 7.43 4.04
N ASN A 32 -13.99 6.30 3.44
CA ASN A 32 -13.22 5.06 3.57
C ASN A 32 -11.87 5.15 2.85
N ALA A 33 -11.81 5.81 1.69
CA ALA A 33 -10.55 6.03 0.99
C ALA A 33 -9.58 6.91 1.80
N VAL A 34 -10.08 7.97 2.42
CA VAL A 34 -9.28 8.85 3.30
C VAL A 34 -8.77 8.08 4.52
N THR A 35 -9.63 7.33 5.20
CA THR A 35 -9.23 6.51 6.35
C THR A 35 -8.20 5.45 5.95
N GLY A 36 -8.41 4.78 4.81
CA GLY A 36 -7.44 3.82 4.27
C GLY A 36 -6.09 4.47 3.98
N ALA A 37 -6.09 5.62 3.30
CA ALA A 37 -4.87 6.37 3.00
C ALA A 37 -4.13 6.80 4.28
N ALA A 38 -4.86 7.28 5.29
CA ALA A 38 -4.29 7.67 6.58
C ALA A 38 -3.59 6.49 7.27
N LEU A 39 -4.24 5.32 7.31
CA LEU A 39 -3.65 4.10 7.86
C LEU A 39 -2.41 3.67 7.09
N THR A 40 -2.46 3.66 5.75
CA THR A 40 -1.31 3.29 4.92
C THR A 40 -0.14 4.25 5.11
N LEU A 41 -0.39 5.55 5.14
CA LEU A 41 0.64 6.56 5.39
C LEU A 41 1.25 6.42 6.78
N PHE A 42 0.42 6.18 7.79
CA PHE A 42 0.90 5.95 9.15
C PHE A 42 1.83 4.73 9.22
N CYS A 43 1.40 3.58 8.69
CA CYS A 43 2.25 2.39 8.68
C CYS A 43 3.55 2.61 7.88
N ALA A 44 3.46 3.25 6.70
CA ALA A 44 4.63 3.58 5.89
C ALA A 44 5.60 4.51 6.62
N SER A 45 5.08 5.50 7.37
CA SER A 45 5.90 6.42 8.16
C SER A 45 6.65 5.72 9.29
N VAL A 46 5.98 4.81 10.02
CA VAL A 46 6.61 4.02 11.09
C VAL A 46 7.71 3.13 10.51
N TYR A 47 7.45 2.48 9.38
CA TYR A 47 8.44 1.64 8.68
C TYR A 47 9.64 2.46 8.15
N ALA A 48 9.39 3.62 7.54
CA ALA A 48 10.46 4.48 7.06
C ALA A 48 11.29 5.04 8.22
N TYR A 49 10.64 5.43 9.31
CA TYR A 49 11.30 5.91 10.53
C TYR A 49 12.16 4.82 11.15
N SER A 50 11.68 3.57 11.24
CA SER A 50 12.46 2.49 11.85
C SER A 50 13.78 2.25 11.10
N ILE A 51 13.77 2.31 9.76
CA ILE A 51 14.99 2.23 8.95
C ILE A 51 15.91 3.42 9.23
N MET A 52 15.37 4.63 9.31
CA MET A 52 16.18 5.83 9.53
C MET A 52 16.78 5.89 10.94
N ALA A 53 16.04 5.43 11.95
CA ALA A 53 16.48 5.39 13.34
C ALA A 53 17.62 4.37 13.56
N VAL A 54 17.59 3.23 12.89
CA VAL A 54 18.65 2.20 13.00
C VAL A 54 19.97 2.63 12.35
N LYS A 55 19.96 3.58 11.41
CA LYS A 55 21.17 4.06 10.73
C LYS A 55 22.08 4.94 11.60
N GLN A 56 21.82 5.04 12.90
CA GLN A 56 22.48 5.96 13.83
C GLN A 56 23.36 5.25 14.88
N ASP A 57 23.87 4.05 14.62
CA ASP A 57 24.94 3.51 15.48
C ASP A 57 26.24 4.29 15.22
N ASP A 58 26.65 5.07 16.22
CA ASP A 58 27.93 5.79 16.22
C ASP A 58 29.04 4.85 16.65
N PHE A 59 29.83 4.39 15.68
CA PHE A 59 30.97 3.50 15.92
C PHE A 59 32.28 4.25 16.21
N SER A 60 32.22 5.56 16.49
CA SER A 60 33.39 6.38 16.80
C SER A 60 34.22 5.86 17.98
N ASP A 61 33.55 5.21 18.93
CA ASP A 61 34.15 4.80 20.19
C ASP A 61 34.81 3.42 20.11
N ILE A 62 34.66 2.72 18.99
CA ILE A 62 35.21 1.38 18.78
C ILE A 62 36.59 1.49 18.13
N LYS A 63 37.62 1.04 18.84
CA LYS A 63 38.96 0.84 18.27
C LYS A 63 38.90 -0.31 17.27
N LEU A 64 38.90 0.02 15.97
CA LEU A 64 38.98 -0.97 14.91
C LEU A 64 40.34 -1.71 15.00
N PRO A 65 40.35 -3.04 14.87
CA PRO A 65 41.61 -3.78 14.80
C PRO A 65 42.38 -3.30 13.56
N SER A 66 43.68 -3.02 13.74
CA SER A 66 44.57 -2.65 12.65
C SER A 66 44.50 -3.70 11.56
N GLN A 67 44.15 -3.28 10.34
CA GLN A 67 44.21 -4.14 9.17
C GLN A 67 45.67 -4.55 8.99
N GLU A 68 46.06 -5.71 9.51
CA GLU A 68 47.34 -6.31 9.16
C GLU A 68 47.30 -6.59 7.67
N LYS A 69 47.98 -5.75 6.89
CA LYS A 69 48.38 -6.10 5.53
C LYS A 69 49.25 -7.34 5.67
N LYS A 70 48.68 -8.51 5.38
CA LYS A 70 49.47 -9.69 5.05
C LYS A 70 50.13 -9.43 3.71
N ASP A 71 51.28 -8.76 3.75
CA ASP A 71 52.18 -8.69 2.63
C ASP A 71 52.68 -10.11 2.34
N LYS A 72 52.53 -10.50 1.08
CA LYS A 72 52.80 -11.82 0.52
C LYS A 72 54.29 -12.08 0.36
#